data_AF-A0A9X2R7W2-F1
#
_entry.id   AF-A0A9X2R7W2-F1
#
_cell.length_a   1.000
_cell.length_b   1.000
_cell.length_c   1.000
_cell.angle_alpha   90.00
_cell.angle_beta   90.00
_cell.angle_gamma   90.00
#
_symmetry.space_group_name_H-M   'P 1'
#
loop_
_entity.id
_entity.type
_entity.pdbx_description
1 polymer ?
#
loop_
_entity_poly.entity_id
_entity_poly.type
_entity_poly.pdbx_seq_one_letter_code
_entity_poly.pdbx_strand_id
1 'polypeptide(L)' 'MHAPMMSSPSSSVPALHNGDRLTRPEFDRRCPAMPDMGRAELIEDTVYMPSPVPASGHGEPHAPLMT' A
#
# COMPACT_ATOMS: atom_id res chain seq x y z
N MET A 1 6.85 -30.33 -9.64
CA MET A 1 6.68 -30.21 -8.18
C MET A 1 7.46 -28.97 -7.72
N HIS A 2 6.85 -27.77 -7.68
CA HIS A 2 7.54 -26.57 -7.17
C HIS A 2 7.30 -26.49 -5.64
N ALA A 3 8.36 -26.60 -4.86
CA ALA A 3 8.33 -26.54 -3.40
C ALA A 3 8.05 -25.10 -2.92
N PRO A 4 7.27 -24.89 -1.85
CA PRO A 4 7.07 -23.55 -1.31
C PRO A 4 8.35 -23.09 -0.61
N MET A 5 8.97 -22.04 -1.13
CA MET A 5 10.05 -21.31 -0.45
C MET A 5 9.48 -20.60 0.78
N MET A 6 9.55 -21.24 1.94
CA MET A 6 9.41 -20.56 3.22
C MET A 6 10.61 -19.61 3.36
N SER A 7 10.39 -18.32 3.10
CA SER A 7 11.38 -17.29 3.45
C SER A 7 11.53 -17.25 4.96
N SER A 8 12.75 -17.44 5.43
CA SER A 8 13.18 -17.23 6.82
C SER A 8 12.79 -15.84 7.31
N PRO A 9 12.23 -15.66 8.52
CA PRO A 9 11.97 -14.35 9.07
C PRO A 9 13.29 -13.73 9.54
N SER A 10 13.99 -13.03 8.65
CA SER A 10 14.80 -11.90 9.07
C SER A 10 13.89 -10.98 9.88
N SER A 11 14.32 -10.55 11.06
CA SER A 11 13.52 -9.86 12.08
C SER A 11 12.93 -8.49 11.67
N SER A 12 12.86 -8.19 10.37
CA SER A 12 12.29 -6.99 9.79
C SER A 12 10.87 -7.30 9.32
N VAL A 13 9.90 -6.54 9.81
CA VAL A 13 8.50 -6.65 9.41
C VAL A 13 8.40 -6.49 7.87
N PRO A 14 7.84 -7.46 7.13
CA PRO A 14 7.73 -7.36 5.68
C PRO A 14 6.90 -6.16 5.28
N ALA A 15 7.32 -5.49 4.20
CA ALA A 15 6.58 -4.37 3.65
C ALA A 15 5.19 -4.78 3.17
N LEU A 16 4.22 -3.91 3.43
CA LEU A 16 2.92 -4.03 2.78
C LEU A 16 3.09 -3.70 1.29
N HIS A 17 2.39 -4.43 0.42
CA HIS A 17 2.36 -4.16 -1.01
C HIS A 17 0.90 -4.07 -1.47
N ASN A 18 0.62 -3.26 -2.49
CA ASN A 18 -0.70 -3.23 -3.10
C ASN A 18 -1.04 -4.61 -3.68
N GLY A 19 -2.20 -5.15 -3.32
CA GLY A 19 -2.65 -6.49 -3.70
C GLY A 19 -2.19 -7.62 -2.77
N ASP A 20 -1.40 -7.33 -1.73
CA ASP A 20 -0.99 -8.35 -0.75
C ASP A 20 -2.23 -8.89 -0.01
N ARG A 21 -2.30 -10.20 0.19
CA ARG A 21 -3.43 -10.85 0.90
C ARG A 21 -3.02 -11.19 2.32
N LEU A 22 -3.58 -10.46 3.29
CA LEU A 22 -3.30 -10.66 4.71
C LEU A 22 -4.56 -10.53 5.56
N THR A 23 -4.51 -11.22 6.68
CA THR A 23 -5.54 -11.10 7.71
C THR A 23 -5.40 -9.76 8.42
N ARG A 24 -6.53 -9.27 8.96
CA ARG A 24 -6.58 -8.04 9.76
C ARG A 24 -5.48 -7.94 10.85
N PRO A 25 -5.19 -8.98 11.66
CA PRO A 25 -4.10 -8.89 12.65
C PRO A 25 -2.70 -8.78 12.03
N GLU A 26 -2.44 -9.40 10.87
CA GLU A 26 -1.16 -9.21 10.16
C GLU A 26 -1.03 -7.78 9.62
N PHE A 27 -2.14 -7.20 9.13
CA PHE A 27 -2.16 -5.81 8.65
C PHE A 27 -1.89 -4.82 9.80
N ASP A 28 -2.56 -5.01 10.93
CA ASP A 28 -2.41 -4.16 12.12
C ASP A 28 -0.97 -4.15 12.67
N ARG A 29 -0.27 -5.29 12.59
CA ARG A 29 1.16 -5.36 12.97
C ARG A 29 2.08 -4.66 11.97
N ARG A 30 1.78 -4.74 10.67
CA ARG A 30 2.67 -4.28 9.59
C ARG A 30 2.48 -2.80 9.23
N CYS A 31 1.24 -2.33 9.21
CA CYS A 31 0.88 -0.95 8.88
C CYS A 31 1.66 0.12 9.68
N PRO A 32 1.74 0.06 11.03
CA PRO A 32 2.48 1.06 11.81
C PRO A 32 4.01 0.95 11.65
N ALA A 33 4.54 -0.16 11.14
CA ALA A 33 5.97 -0.31 10.88
C ALA A 33 6.41 0.44 9.59
N MET A 34 5.48 1.01 8.83
CA MET A 34 5.73 1.71 7.56
C MET A 34 5.21 3.16 7.58
N PRO A 35 5.78 4.06 8.40
CA PRO A 35 5.28 5.43 8.53
C PRO A 35 5.45 6.29 7.27
N ASP A 36 6.37 5.93 6.37
CA ASP A 36 6.64 6.64 5.11
C ASP A 36 5.69 6.21 3.96
N MET A 37 4.93 5.13 4.18
CA MET A 37 3.94 4.65 3.23
C MET A 37 2.68 5.50 3.34
N GLY A 38 2.13 5.91 2.20
CA GLY A 38 0.82 6.57 2.14
C GLY A 38 -0.29 5.72 2.76
N ARG A 39 -1.50 6.26 2.83
CA ARG A 39 -2.65 5.60 3.47
C ARG A 39 -2.89 4.19 2.90
N ALA A 40 -2.64 3.14 3.68
CA ALA A 40 -2.96 1.76 3.31
C ALA A 40 -4.32 1.35 3.92
N GLU A 41 -5.13 0.61 3.18
CA GLU A 41 -6.44 0.11 3.59
C GLU A 41 -6.54 -1.40 3.36
N LEU A 42 -7.17 -2.11 4.28
CA LEU A 42 -7.43 -3.55 4.12
C LEU A 42 -8.89 -3.77 3.70
N ILE A 43 -9.10 -4.21 2.46
CA ILE A 43 -10.40 -4.46 1.84
C ILE A 43 -10.46 -5.95 1.47
N GLU A 44 -11.41 -6.70 2.04
CA GLU A 44 -11.59 -8.14 1.74
C GLU A 44 -10.27 -8.93 1.76
N ASP A 45 -9.55 -8.88 2.88
CA ASP A 45 -8.21 -9.49 3.05
C ASP A 45 -7.10 -8.97 2.13
N THR A 46 -7.39 -8.02 1.25
CA THR A 46 -6.44 -7.46 0.28
C THR A 46 -6.01 -6.06 0.69
N VAL A 47 -4.70 -5.81 0.66
CA VAL A 47 -4.13 -4.50 0.93
C VAL A 47 -4.27 -3.61 -0.29
N TYR A 48 -4.98 -2.51 -0.12
CA TYR A 48 -5.10 -1.45 -1.10
C TYR A 48 -4.27 -0.24 -0.66
N MET A 49 -3.55 0.34 -1.59
CA MET A 49 -2.78 1.56 -1.40
C MET A 49 -3.05 2.49 -2.57
N PRO A 50 -3.29 3.78 -2.33
CA PRO A 50 -3.36 4.76 -3.39
C PRO A 50 -2.01 4.77 -4.11
N SER A 51 -2.06 4.65 -5.44
CA SER A 51 -0.87 4.90 -6.25
C SER A 51 -0.40 6.33 -5.95
N PRO A 52 0.89 6.59 -5.74
CA PRO A 52 1.41 7.94 -5.67
C PRO A 52 1.21 8.58 -7.04
N VAL A 53 0.05 9.19 -7.25
CA VAL A 53 -0.22 9.95 -8.47
C VAL A 53 0.69 11.17 -8.39
N PRO A 54 1.67 11.32 -9.30
CA PRO A 54 2.52 12.50 -9.28
C PRO A 54 1.62 13.73 -9.45
N ALA A 55 1.79 14.70 -8.56
CA ALA A 55 1.05 15.97 -8.59
C ALA A 55 1.17 16.71 -9.95
N SER A 56 2.22 16.39 -10.72
CA SER A 56 2.50 16.94 -12.06
C SER A 56 1.49 16.55 -13.15
N GLY A 57 0.54 15.64 -12.87
CA GLY A 57 -0.46 15.19 -13.84
C GLY A 57 -1.90 15.61 -13.52
N HIS A 58 -2.12 16.41 -12.47
CA HIS A 58 -3.46 16.91 -12.19
C HIS A 58 -3.81 18.03 -13.18
N GLY A 59 -4.92 17.84 -13.90
CA GLY A 59 -5.36 18.69 -15.00
C GLY A 59 -5.21 20.17 -14.69
N GLU A 60 -4.49 20.86 -15.56
CA GLU A 60 -4.55 22.32 -15.62
C GLU A 60 -6.03 22.71 -15.59
N PRO A 61 -6.46 23.60 -14.69
CA PRO A 61 -7.84 24.01 -14.63
C PRO A 61 -8.25 24.50 -16.03
N HIS A 62 -9.18 23.78 -16.66
CA HIS A 62 -9.61 24.02 -18.04
C HIS A 62 -10.22 25.41 -18.27
N ALA A 63 -10.50 26.16 -17.20
CA ALA A 63 -10.77 27.58 -17.26
C ALA A 63 -10.29 28.26 -15.98
N PRO A 64 -9.67 29.46 -16.04
CA PRO A 64 -9.64 30.34 -14.88
C PRO A 64 -11.10 30.69 -14.54
N LEU A 65 -11.47 30.50 -13.27
CA LEU A 65 -12.70 31.11 -12.74
C LEU A 65 -12.55 32.63 -12.93
N MET A 66 -13.19 33.18 -13.95
CA MET A 66 -13.29 34.63 -14.13
C MET A 66 -14.09 35.18 -12.95
N THR A 67 -13.47 36.05 -12.16
CA THR A 67 -14.11 36.84 -11.10
C THR A 67 -14.69 38.11 -11.68
#